data_AF-A0A920NNK0-F1
#
_entry.id   AF-A0A920NNK0-F1
#
_cell.length_a   1.000
_cell.length_b   1.000
_cell.length_c   1.000
_cell.angle_alpha   90.00
_cell.angle_beta   90.00
_cell.angle_gamma   90.00
#
_symmetry.space_group_name_H-M   'P 1'
#
loop_
_entity.id
_entity.type
_entity.pdbx_description
1 polymer ?
#
loop_
_entity_poly.entity_id
_entity_poly.type
_entity_poly.pdbx_seq_one_letter_code
_entity_poly.pdbx_strand_id
1 'polypeptide(L)'
;MIQENSLGEFIGVARLSKSFCIAFSASLSRLIDAGGKSDYFEAAIQPLLDNFDVYYEDVSDLPCIEIDFVEDLDQAQELVHNDLFQL
;
A
#
# COMPACT_ATOMS: atom_id res chain seq x y z
N MET A 1 -10.86 -17.73 -6.00
CA MET A 1 -10.39 -17.51 -7.39
C MET A 1 -9.55 -16.24 -7.58
N ILE A 2 -9.75 -15.12 -6.85
CA ILE A 2 -8.82 -13.96 -6.94
C ILE A 2 -7.64 -14.10 -5.96
N GLN A 3 -7.87 -14.56 -4.73
CA GLN A 3 -6.81 -14.77 -3.72
C GLN A 3 -5.78 -15.85 -4.07
N GLU A 4 -6.15 -16.90 -4.81
CA GLU A 4 -5.22 -18.02 -5.05
C GLU A 4 -4.03 -17.63 -5.95
N ASN A 5 -4.11 -16.50 -6.66
CA ASN A 5 -3.06 -15.99 -7.52
C ASN A 5 -2.45 -14.66 -7.01
N SER A 6 -2.84 -14.18 -5.83
CA SER A 6 -2.23 -12.97 -5.26
C SER A 6 -0.84 -13.26 -4.72
N LEU A 7 0.12 -12.38 -5.01
CA LEU A 7 1.49 -12.47 -4.46
C LEU A 7 1.59 -11.90 -3.02
N GLY A 8 0.56 -11.19 -2.56
CA GLY A 8 0.51 -10.54 -1.25
C GLY A 8 -0.53 -9.42 -1.23
N GLU A 9 -0.43 -8.58 -0.20
CA GLU A 9 -1.24 -7.36 0.01
C GLU A 9 -0.35 -6.13 -0.02
N PHE A 10 -0.90 -4.99 -0.45
CA PHE A 10 -0.22 -3.71 -0.33
C PHE A 10 -0.46 -3.13 1.06
N ILE A 11 0.60 -3.08 1.88
CA ILE A 11 0.54 -2.69 3.30
C ILE A 11 0.67 -1.16 3.55
N GLY A 12 0.36 -0.33 2.55
CA GLY A 12 0.46 1.13 2.66
C GLY A 12 1.88 1.73 2.65
N VAL A 13 2.92 0.91 2.41
CA VAL A 13 4.32 1.36 2.34
C VAL A 13 4.91 1.09 0.96
N ALA A 14 5.38 2.14 0.27
CA ALA A 14 6.03 2.03 -1.03
C ALA A 14 7.25 2.96 -1.14
N ARG A 15 8.32 2.48 -1.79
CA ARG A 15 9.44 3.31 -2.24
C ARG A 15 9.31 3.61 -3.72
N LEU A 16 9.03 4.86 -4.06
CA LEU A 16 8.81 5.30 -5.43
C LEU A 16 10.02 6.06 -5.97
N SER A 17 10.37 5.80 -7.23
CA SER A 17 11.43 6.55 -7.92
C SER A 17 10.98 7.96 -8.25
N LYS A 18 11.92 8.88 -8.46
CA LYS A 18 11.60 10.28 -8.82
C LYS A 18 10.76 10.37 -10.09
N SER A 19 11.07 9.58 -11.11
CA SER A 19 10.30 9.57 -12.38
C SER A 19 8.90 9.02 -12.18
N PHE A 20 8.76 7.97 -11.36
CA PHE A 20 7.44 7.44 -10.99
C PHE A 20 6.61 8.48 -10.26
N CYS A 21 7.17 9.20 -9.27
CA CYS A 21 6.45 10.25 -8.54
C CYS A 21 5.95 11.38 -9.45
N ILE A 22 6.72 11.77 -10.47
CA ILE A 22 6.30 12.78 -11.46
C ILE A 22 5.08 12.27 -12.25
N ALA A 23 5.14 11.03 -12.74
CA ALA A 23 4.03 10.41 -13.48
C ALA A 23 2.80 10.21 -12.58
N PHE A 24 3.01 9.78 -11.34
CA PHE A 24 1.97 9.56 -10.35
C PHE A 24 1.25 10.84 -9.96
N SER A 25 1.97 11.94 -9.73
CA SER A 25 1.34 13.24 -9.47
C SER A 25 0.44 13.66 -10.62
N ALA A 26 0.88 13.52 -11.88
CA ALA A 26 0.06 13.84 -13.05
C ALA A 26 -1.15 12.89 -13.19
N SER A 27 -0.99 11.60 -12.85
CA SER A 27 -2.07 10.62 -12.85
C SER A 27 -3.13 10.93 -11.79
N LEU A 28 -2.69 11.31 -10.60
CA LEU A 28 -3.57 11.70 -9.50
C LEU A 28 -4.36 12.96 -9.85
N SER A 29 -3.72 13.97 -10.45
CA SER A 29 -4.45 15.16 -10.95
C SER A 29 -5.55 14.79 -11.94
N ARG A 30 -5.28 13.89 -12.89
CA ARG A 30 -6.30 13.42 -13.84
C ARG A 30 -7.46 12.70 -13.15
N LEU A 31 -7.17 11.87 -12.14
CA LEU A 31 -8.20 11.16 -11.37
C LEU A 31 -9.12 12.16 -10.64
N ILE A 32 -8.53 13.19 -10.02
CA ILE A 32 -9.27 14.26 -9.34
C ILE A 32 -10.12 15.05 -10.34
N ASP A 33 -9.55 15.46 -11.47
CA ASP A 33 -10.25 16.24 -12.51
C ASP A 33 -11.41 15.45 -13.15
N ALA A 34 -11.29 14.11 -13.20
CA ALA A 34 -12.35 13.22 -13.65
C ALA A 34 -13.47 13.01 -12.60
N GLY A 35 -13.32 13.55 -11.39
CA GLY A 35 -14.32 13.47 -10.33
C GLY A 35 -14.13 12.30 -9.35
N GLY A 36 -12.95 11.66 -9.34
CA GLY A 36 -12.61 10.51 -8.48
C GLY A 36 -12.44 10.83 -6.99
N LYS A 37 -13.44 11.47 -6.37
CA LYS A 37 -13.39 11.94 -4.97
C LYS A 37 -13.43 10.82 -3.92
N SER A 38 -13.86 9.63 -4.31
CA SER A 38 -13.96 8.45 -3.45
C SER A 38 -13.06 7.31 -3.90
N ASP A 39 -12.20 7.58 -4.89
CA ASP A 39 -11.23 6.61 -5.36
C ASP A 39 -10.00 6.61 -4.45
N TYR A 40 -9.47 5.43 -4.18
CA TYR A 40 -8.18 5.28 -3.53
C TYR A 40 -7.05 5.72 -4.48
N PHE A 41 -5.90 6.10 -3.92
CA PHE A 41 -4.79 6.62 -4.74
C PHE A 41 -4.19 5.53 -5.66
N GLU A 42 -4.38 4.26 -5.32
CA GLU A 42 -4.00 3.08 -6.11
C GLU A 42 -4.66 3.10 -7.48
N ALA A 43 -5.86 3.68 -7.61
CA ALA A 43 -6.51 3.88 -8.90
C ALA A 43 -5.69 4.81 -9.83
N ALA A 44 -4.96 5.78 -9.26
CA ALA A 44 -4.03 6.63 -10.01
C ALA A 44 -2.67 5.95 -10.28
N ILE A 45 -2.31 4.91 -9.53
CA ILE A 45 -1.12 4.07 -9.77
C ILE A 45 -1.38 3.07 -10.90
N GLN A 46 -2.55 2.43 -10.94
CA GLN A 46 -2.92 1.38 -11.89
C GLN A 46 -2.50 1.67 -13.35
N PRO A 47 -2.80 2.83 -13.96
CA PRO A 47 -2.42 3.10 -15.36
C PRO A 47 -0.90 3.27 -15.58
N LEU A 48 -0.12 3.43 -14.52
CA LEU A 48 1.34 3.55 -14.61
C LEU A 48 2.05 2.20 -14.68
N LEU A 49 1.39 1.12 -14.23
CA LEU A 49 1.97 -0.22 -14.18
C LEU A 49 2.31 -0.78 -15.57
N ASP A 50 1.69 -0.26 -16.63
CA ASP A 50 2.01 -0.61 -18.02
C ASP A 50 3.34 0.02 -18.51
N ASN A 51 3.82 1.07 -17.84
CA ASN A 51 4.94 1.90 -18.28
C ASN A 51 6.13 1.92 -17.32
N PHE A 52 5.94 1.38 -16.12
CA PHE A 52 6.96 1.34 -15.07
C PHE A 52 7.01 -0.05 -14.47
N ASP A 53 8.22 -0.60 -14.35
CA ASP A 53 8.41 -1.81 -13.56
C ASP A 53 8.17 -1.50 -12.08
N VAL A 54 7.29 -2.28 -11.46
CA VAL A 54 7.00 -2.25 -10.03
C VAL A 54 7.31 -3.63 -9.46
N TYR A 55 7.99 -3.64 -8.33
CA TYR A 55 8.42 -4.83 -7.61
C TYR A 55 7.81 -4.83 -6.22
N TYR A 56 7.59 -6.01 -5.65
CA TYR A 56 7.24 -6.18 -4.25
C TYR A 56 8.47 -6.61 -3.46
N GLU A 57 8.46 -6.32 -2.16
CA GLU A 57 9.43 -6.85 -1.20
C GLU A 57 8.66 -7.74 -0.23
N ASP A 58 9.16 -8.96 0.00
CA ASP A 58 8.59 -9.87 0.99
C ASP A 58 9.00 -9.38 2.39
N VAL A 59 8.00 -9.06 3.21
CA VAL A 59 8.15 -8.56 4.57
C VAL A 59 7.42 -9.45 5.57
N SER A 60 7.16 -10.72 5.22
CA SER A 60 6.42 -11.66 6.07
C SER A 60 7.10 -11.94 7.41
N ASP A 61 8.38 -11.61 7.54
CA ASP A 61 9.18 -11.68 8.77
C ASP A 61 9.06 -10.43 9.66
N LEU A 62 8.49 -9.34 9.13
CA LEU A 62 8.25 -8.11 9.86
C LEU A 62 6.79 -8.05 10.31
N PRO A 63 6.54 -7.72 11.58
CA PRO A 63 5.16 -7.54 12.01
C PRO A 63 4.60 -6.22 11.47
N CYS A 64 3.39 -6.28 10.91
CA CYS A 64 2.69 -5.16 10.30
C CYS A 64 1.19 -5.22 10.65
N ILE A 65 0.61 -4.07 10.98
CA ILE A 65 -0.83 -3.91 11.21
C ILE A 65 -1.24 -2.49 10.80
N GLU A 66 -2.31 -2.38 10.01
CA GLU A 66 -3.01 -1.12 9.75
C GLU A 66 -4.01 -0.88 10.88
N ILE A 67 -4.08 0.34 11.40
CA ILE A 67 -4.99 0.70 12.50
C ILE A 67 -6.11 1.58 11.95
N ASP A 68 -7.22 0.95 11.57
CA ASP A 68 -8.40 1.63 11.03
C ASP A 68 -9.54 1.73 12.06
N PHE A 69 -9.65 0.73 12.93
CA PHE A 69 -10.64 0.62 13.99
C PHE A 69 -10.00 0.47 15.37
N VAL A 70 -10.84 0.54 16.42
CA VAL A 70 -10.35 0.41 17.80
C VAL A 70 -9.81 -0.98 18.09
N GLU A 71 -10.38 -2.00 17.44
CA GLU A 71 -9.94 -3.39 17.56
C GLU A 71 -8.53 -3.61 17.02
N ASP A 72 -8.16 -2.90 15.94
CA ASP A 72 -6.80 -2.97 15.38
C ASP A 72 -5.77 -2.36 16.34
N LEU A 73 -6.16 -1.32 17.08
CA LEU A 73 -5.31 -0.73 18.12
C LEU A 73 -5.09 -1.72 19.27
N ASP A 74 -6.13 -2.42 19.71
CA ASP A 74 -6.01 -3.45 20.75
C ASP A 74 -5.07 -4.57 20.31
N GLN A 75 -5.19 -5.04 19.05
CA GLN A 75 -4.28 -6.02 18.47
C GLN A 75 -2.85 -5.50 18.34
N ALA A 76 -2.66 -4.24 17.92
CA ALA A 76 -1.36 -3.62 17.80
C ALA A 76 -0.65 -3.54 19.17
N GLN A 77 -1.40 -3.27 20.26
CA GLN A 77 -0.85 -3.26 21.61
C GLN A 77 -0.35 -4.65 22.03
N GLU A 78 -1.12 -5.71 21.76
CA GLU A 78 -0.69 -7.09 22.03
C GLU A 78 0.56 -7.46 21.23
N LEU A 79 0.60 -7.06 19.95
CA LEU A 79 1.70 -7.31 19.04
C LEU A 79 3.01 -6.65 19.51
N VAL A 80 2.98 -5.37 19.90
CA VAL A 80 4.17 -4.62 20.36
C VAL A 80 4.74 -5.17 21.67
N HIS A 81 3.90 -5.77 22.52
CA HIS A 81 4.35 -6.42 23.76
C HIS A 81 4.90 -7.84 23.56
N ASN A 82 4.74 -8.41 22.36
CA ASN A 82 5.27 -9.72 22.00
C ASN A 82 6.75 -9.60 21.58
N ASP A 83 7.54 -10.65 21.84
CA ASP A 83 9.00 -10.65 21.65
C ASP A 83 9.44 -10.38 20.19
N LEU A 84 8.52 -10.49 19.23
CA LEU A 84 8.72 -10.19 17.80
C LEU A 84 8.99 -8.69 17.50
N PHE A 85 8.64 -7.77 18.41
CA PHE A 85 8.93 -6.34 18.27
C PHE A 85 10.08 -5.84 19.16
N GLN A 86 10.70 -6.72 19.97
CA GLN A 86 11.89 -6.37 20.74
C GLN A 86 13.14 -6.58 19.87
N LEU A 87 13.41 -5.61 18.99
CA LEU A 87 14.68 -5.49 18.26
C LEU A 87 15.86 -5.23 19.20
#